data_AF-A0A353XX28-F1
#
_entry.id   AF-A0A353XX28-F1
#
_cell.length_a   1.000
_cell.length_b   1.000
_cell.length_c   1.000
_cell.angle_alpha   90.00
_cell.angle_beta   90.00
_cell.angle_gamma   90.00
#
_symmetry.space_group_name_H-M   'P 1'
#
loop_
_entity.id
_entity.type
_entity.pdbx_description
1 polymer ?
#
loop_
_entity_poly.entity_id
_entity_poly.type
_entity_poly.pdbx_seq_one_letter_code
_entity_poly.pdbx_strand_id
1 'polypeptide(L)'
;AEKLVPGDILLLESGEKIPADVRLLSSHDFEVDESLLTGESVPVLKKADDLLEVDTFLGDRCNMVFAGTMVERGRSSGVVVATALSTE
;
A
#
# COMPACT_ATOMS: atom_id res chain seq x y z
N ALA A 1 -13.29 -5.67 -6.20
CA ALA A 1 -12.73 -4.35 -5.89
C ALA A 1 -13.72 -3.20 -6.14
N GLU A 2 -14.64 -3.25 -7.12
CA GLU A 2 -15.54 -2.13 -7.49
C GLU A 2 -16.54 -1.62 -6.42
N LYS A 3 -16.54 -2.21 -5.22
CA LYS A 3 -17.38 -1.75 -4.10
C LYS A 3 -16.59 -1.12 -2.96
N LEU A 4 -15.25 -1.06 -3.07
CA LEU A 4 -14.42 -0.48 -2.03
C LEU A 4 -14.65 1.03 -1.95
N VAL A 5 -14.78 1.51 -0.73
CA VAL A 5 -14.92 2.94 -0.44
C VAL A 5 -13.85 3.38 0.56
N PRO A 6 -13.46 4.67 0.56
CA PRO A 6 -12.60 5.21 1.60
C PRO A 6 -13.18 4.93 2.99
N GLY A 7 -12.34 4.45 3.90
CA GLY A 7 -12.72 4.02 5.24
C GLY A 7 -12.88 2.51 5.41
N ASP A 8 -12.95 1.73 4.32
CA ASP A 8 -12.95 0.27 4.39
C ASP A 8 -11.61 -0.25 4.94
N ILE A 9 -11.67 -1.36 5.71
CA ILE A 9 -10.47 -2.04 6.19
C ILE A 9 -10.13 -3.20 5.26
N LEU A 10 -8.90 -3.20 4.75
CA LEU A 10 -8.34 -4.30 4.00
C LEU A 10 -7.39 -5.12 4.87
N LEU A 11 -7.44 -6.43 4.65
CA LEU A 11 -6.39 -7.36 5.04
C LEU A 11 -5.62 -7.69 3.77
N LEU A 12 -4.30 -7.61 3.84
CA LEU A 12 -3.41 -7.81 2.70
C LEU A 12 -2.45 -8.94 3.04
N GLU A 13 -2.26 -9.86 2.10
CA GLU A 13 -1.31 -10.97 2.23
C GLU A 13 -0.49 -11.20 0.95
N SER A 14 0.62 -11.90 1.08
CA SER A 14 1.53 -12.24 -0.02
C SER A 14 0.80 -12.91 -1.19
N GLY A 15 1.12 -12.47 -2.40
CA GLY A 15 0.52 -12.92 -3.65
C GLY A 15 -0.75 -12.17 -4.05
N GLU A 16 -1.21 -11.22 -3.24
CA GLU A 16 -2.37 -10.40 -3.57
C GLU A 16 -2.01 -9.08 -4.25
N LYS A 17 -2.79 -8.74 -5.27
CA LYS A 17 -2.73 -7.42 -5.90
C LYS A 17 -3.55 -6.42 -5.10
N ILE A 18 -2.96 -5.27 -4.83
CA ILE A 18 -3.57 -4.23 -4.02
C ILE A 18 -4.68 -3.53 -4.82
N PRO A 19 -5.93 -3.51 -4.33
CA PRO A 19 -7.08 -3.07 -5.11
C PRO A 19 -7.37 -1.55 -5.03
N ALA A 20 -6.74 -0.84 -4.10
CA ALA A 20 -6.99 0.55 -3.75
C ALA A 20 -5.78 1.14 -3.04
N ASP A 21 -5.71 2.46 -2.90
CA ASP A 21 -4.68 3.10 -2.07
C ASP A 21 -5.05 3.00 -0.61
N VAL A 22 -4.09 2.56 0.20
CA VAL A 22 -4.34 2.14 1.58
C VAL A 22 -3.26 2.70 2.50
N ARG A 23 -3.69 3.32 3.60
CA ARG A 23 -2.82 3.64 4.73
C ARG A 23 -2.74 2.43 5.65
N LEU A 24 -1.53 1.93 5.85
CA LEU A 24 -1.32 0.74 6.68
C LEU A 24 -1.61 1.03 8.17
N LEU A 25 -2.38 0.16 8.81
CA LEU A 25 -2.63 0.21 10.26
C LEU A 25 -1.75 -0.77 11.03
N SER A 26 -1.30 -1.83 10.38
CA SER A 26 -0.32 -2.78 10.93
C SER A 26 0.50 -3.41 9.79
N SER A 27 1.72 -3.82 10.06
CA SER A 27 2.58 -4.47 9.05
C SER A 27 3.47 -5.52 9.72
N HIS A 28 3.49 -6.74 9.17
CA HIS A 28 4.34 -7.81 9.65
C HIS A 28 5.17 -8.36 8.49
N ASP A 29 6.46 -7.96 8.47
CA ASP A 29 7.42 -8.35 7.43
C ASP A 29 6.86 -8.11 6.02
N PHE A 30 6.21 -6.96 5.85
CA PHE A 30 5.36 -6.66 4.72
C PHE A 30 6.14 -5.93 3.63
N GLU A 31 6.30 -6.58 2.48
CA GLU A 31 7.02 -6.07 1.32
C GLU A 31 6.09 -6.02 0.10
N VAL A 32 6.21 -4.95 -0.67
CA VAL A 32 5.38 -4.69 -1.85
C VAL A 32 6.27 -4.42 -3.06
N ASP A 33 5.95 -5.04 -4.19
CA ASP A 33 6.53 -4.68 -5.49
C ASP A 33 5.83 -3.43 -6.03
N GLU A 34 6.57 -2.32 -5.99
CA GLU A 34 6.14 -1.01 -6.49
C GLU A 34 6.76 -0.67 -7.85
N SER A 35 7.23 -1.67 -8.60
CA SER A 35 7.83 -1.48 -9.93
C SER A 35 6.95 -0.74 -10.92
N LEU A 36 5.62 -0.82 -10.77
CA LEU A 36 4.67 -0.05 -11.57
C LEU A 36 4.70 1.46 -11.30
N LEU A 37 5.18 1.89 -10.13
CA LEU A 37 5.26 3.28 -9.70
C LEU A 37 6.67 3.83 -9.86
N THR A 38 7.67 3.06 -9.44
CA THR A 38 9.07 3.52 -9.38
C THR A 38 9.88 3.10 -10.61
N GLY A 39 9.44 2.07 -11.33
CA GLY A 39 10.21 1.42 -12.39
C GLY A 39 11.29 0.46 -11.88
N GLU A 40 11.41 0.28 -10.56
CA GLU A 40 12.40 -0.59 -9.92
C GLU A 40 11.73 -1.86 -9.38
N SER A 41 12.24 -3.03 -9.78
CA SER A 41 11.70 -4.34 -9.33
C SER A 41 12.24 -4.81 -7.97
N VAL A 42 12.68 -3.87 -7.12
CA VAL A 42 13.13 -4.20 -5.76
C VAL A 42 11.95 -4.02 -4.81
N PRO A 43 11.51 -5.07 -4.10
CA PRO A 43 10.40 -4.96 -3.15
C PRO A 43 10.73 -3.95 -2.04
N VAL A 44 9.75 -3.10 -1.71
CA VAL A 44 9.89 -2.05 -0.71
C VAL A 44 9.30 -2.54 0.61
N LEU A 45 10.09 -2.50 1.68
CA LEU A 45 9.64 -2.82 3.02
C LEU A 45 8.71 -1.71 3.54
N LYS A 46 7.49 -2.10 3.91
CA LYS A 46 6.48 -1.17 4.42
C LYS A 46 6.39 -1.23 5.95
N LYS A 47 6.17 -0.07 6.55
CA LYS A 47 6.15 0.14 8.01
C LYS A 47 4.96 0.99 8.40
N ALA A 48 3.95 0.37 8.99
CA ALA A 48 2.70 1.05 9.35
C ALA A 48 2.90 2.20 10.38
N ASP A 49 3.86 2.03 11.29
CA ASP A 49 4.09 2.93 12.43
C ASP A 49 4.99 4.14 12.12
N ASP A 50 5.58 4.19 10.92
CA ASP A 50 6.46 5.29 10.54
C ASP A 50 5.65 6.59 10.40
N LEU A 51 6.13 7.63 11.09
CA LEU A 51 5.62 8.99 10.97
C LEU A 51 6.39 9.72 9.87
N LEU A 52 5.66 10.14 8.83
CA LEU A 52 6.22 10.79 7.66
C LEU A 52 5.78 12.25 7.61
N GLU A 53 6.61 13.11 7.03
CA GLU A 53 6.25 14.51 6.78
C GLU A 53 5.15 14.59 5.71
N VAL A 54 4.33 15.62 5.77
CA VAL A 54 3.14 15.76 4.89
C VAL A 54 3.55 15.83 3.40
N ASP A 55 4.74 16.36 3.11
CA ASP A 55 5.34 16.55 1.80
C ASP A 55 6.26 15.40 1.36
N THR A 56 6.26 14.28 2.08
CA THR A 56 7.02 13.08 1.71
C THR A 56 6.64 12.62 0.29
N PHE A 57 7.65 12.42 -0.55
CA PHE A 57 7.48 11.95 -1.93
C PHE A 57 6.81 10.57 -1.96
N LEU A 58 6.07 10.29 -3.03
CA LEU A 58 5.25 9.07 -3.13
C LEU A 58 6.05 7.79 -2.91
N GLY A 59 7.24 7.67 -3.53
CA GLY A 59 8.11 6.48 -3.37
C GLY A 59 8.68 6.29 -1.96
N ASP A 60 8.75 7.36 -1.16
CA ASP A 60 9.25 7.31 0.21
C ASP A 60 8.14 7.01 1.24
N ARG A 61 6.87 6.91 0.80
CA ARG A 61 5.72 6.62 1.66
C ARG A 61 5.68 5.14 2.06
N CYS A 62 6.58 4.74 2.95
CA CYS A 62 6.70 3.37 3.46
C CYS A 62 5.47 2.90 4.29
N ASN A 63 4.60 3.82 4.71
CA ASN A 63 3.43 3.52 5.53
C ASN A 63 2.12 3.46 4.70
N MET A 64 2.25 3.55 3.37
CA MET A 64 1.21 3.49 2.36
C MET A 64 1.46 2.36 1.38
N VAL A 65 0.39 1.90 0.75
CA VAL A 65 0.44 1.03 -0.42
C VAL A 65 -0.57 1.48 -1.46
N PHE A 66 -0.28 1.17 -2.72
CA PHE A 66 -0.95 1.80 -3.85
C PHE A 66 -1.64 0.78 -4.73
N ALA A 67 -2.78 1.18 -5.29
CA ALA A 67 -3.55 0.34 -6.18
C ALA A 67 -2.69 -0.14 -7.37
N GLY A 68 -2.79 -1.42 -7.70
CA GLY A 68 -2.06 -1.98 -8.83
C GLY A 68 -0.75 -2.68 -8.47
N THR A 69 -0.14 -2.34 -7.33
CA THR A 69 1.06 -3.00 -6.80
C THR A 69 0.75 -4.40 -6.25
N MET A 70 1.79 -5.20 -6.02
CA MET A 70 1.67 -6.59 -5.57
C MET A 70 2.34 -6.79 -4.22
N VAL A 71 1.67 -7.50 -3.31
CA VAL A 71 2.31 -7.90 -2.06
C VAL A 71 3.25 -9.08 -2.33
N GLU A 72 4.54 -8.86 -2.13
CA GLU A 72 5.56 -9.90 -2.31
C GLU A 72 5.66 -10.78 -1.07
N ARG A 73 5.70 -10.17 0.12
CA ARG A 73 5.86 -10.90 1.38
C ARG A 73 5.05 -10.28 2.51
N GLY A 74 4.71 -11.14 3.47
CA GLY A 74 4.16 -10.73 4.76
C GLY A 74 2.64 -10.57 4.76
N ARG A 75 2.16 -9.91 5.81
CA ARG A 75 0.76 -9.56 5.99
C ARG A 75 0.59 -8.18 6.62
N SER A 76 -0.51 -7.53 6.31
CA SER A 76 -0.82 -6.19 6.78
C SER A 76 -2.32 -5.99 6.89
N SER A 77 -2.72 -5.02 7.71
CA SER A 77 -4.05 -4.42 7.64
C SER A 77 -3.92 -2.94 7.35
N GLY A 78 -4.91 -2.37 6.68
CA GLY A 78 -4.90 -0.96 6.35
C GLY A 78 -6.29 -0.41 6.04
N VAL A 79 -6.42 0.91 6.09
CA VAL A 79 -7.64 1.62 5.73
C VAL A 79 -7.52 2.16 4.31
N VAL A 80 -8.56 1.93 3.50
CA VAL A 80 -8.66 2.50 2.16
C VAL A 80 -8.76 4.02 2.28
N VAL A 81 -7.89 4.74 1.59
CA VAL A 81 -7.91 6.21 1.55
C VAL A 81 -8.36 6.74 0.20
N ALA A 82 -8.11 6.00 -0.87
CA ALA A 82 -8.58 6.36 -2.20
C ALA A 82 -8.88 5.15 -3.08
N THR A 83 -9.83 5.30 -4.00
CA THR A 83 -10.28 4.25 -4.92
C THR A 83 -10.53 4.82 -6.32
N ALA A 84 -10.55 3.94 -7.33
CA ALA A 84 -10.87 4.27 -8.72
C ALA A 84 -10.05 5.45 -9.27
N LEU A 85 -10.70 6.48 -9.83
CA LEU A 85 -10.05 7.64 -10.43
C LEU A 85 -9.33 8.56 -9.43
N SER A 86 -9.38 8.24 -8.14
CA SER A 86 -8.78 9.03 -7.06
C SER A 86 -7.56 8.37 -6.44
N THR A 87 -7.18 7.16 -6.88
CA THR A 87 -5.88 6.58 -6.52
C THR A 87 -4.75 7.41 -7.14
N GLU A 88 -3.65 7.52 -6.42
CA GLU A 88 -2.42 8.23 -6.84
C GLU A 88 -1.71 7.57 -8.02
#